data_AF-A0A4V3T2J2-F1
#
_entry.id   AF-A0A4V3T2J2-F1
#
_cell.length_a   1.000
_cell.length_b   1.000
_cell.length_c   1.000
_cell.angle_alpha   90.00
_cell.angle_beta   90.00
_cell.angle_gamma   90.00
#
_symmetry.space_group_name_H-M   'P 1'
#
loop_
_entity.id
_entity.type
_entity.pdbx_description
1 polymer ?
#
loop_
_entity_poly.entity_id
_entity_poly.type
_entity_poly.pdbx_seq_one_letter_code
_entity_poly.pdbx_strand_id
1 'polypeptide(L)'
;MFRETITHAGGTTEGTASEAHALTTLRRGARRGYAIEATRDGGALITWTRRELRGGIAHRSITFAPQMPVGTLTEAVIRDLTDIDGLRPVRYMENDHGRRIILAGLTEISPMATAALRARQLVTADEHGKVRLTLTARLGLLAAAHRTTTTEPEGWSRPSDSRLVTAGLNRPGRRAGMVRQSASAASCSCGQFSAFGGDRTEARNLARRHRHDMAAAFVASLPVGFTDAVTAADEPSAREVGLEDRRYWADVYDRGE
;
A
#
# COMPACT_ATOMS: atom_id res chain seq x y z
N MET A 1 0.07 10.41 11.31
CA MET A 1 -0.76 11.55 10.84
C MET A 1 -0.62 11.69 9.33
N PHE A 2 -1.64 12.21 8.63
CA PHE A 2 -1.67 12.39 7.18
C PHE A 2 -1.82 13.87 6.79
N ARG A 3 -1.20 14.27 5.68
CA ARG A 3 -1.58 15.46 4.92
C ARG A 3 -2.75 15.07 4.02
N GLU A 4 -3.87 15.75 4.21
CA GLU A 4 -5.08 15.57 3.41
C GLU A 4 -5.10 16.62 2.29
N THR A 5 -5.38 16.18 1.06
CA THR A 5 -5.56 17.05 -0.10
C THR A 5 -6.86 16.68 -0.80
N ILE A 6 -7.80 17.61 -0.87
CA ILE A 6 -9.10 17.43 -1.49
C ILE A 6 -9.14 18.24 -2.79
N THR A 7 -9.30 17.55 -3.92
CA THR A 7 -9.43 18.19 -5.25
C THR A 7 -10.88 18.16 -5.69
N HIS A 8 -11.40 19.32 -6.09
CA HIS A 8 -12.75 19.48 -6.64
C HIS A 8 -12.76 20.51 -7.77
N ALA A 9 -13.91 20.67 -8.45
CA ALA A 9 -14.04 21.58 -9.60
C ALA A 9 -13.68 23.05 -9.31
N GLY A 10 -13.69 23.46 -8.03
CA GLY A 10 -13.39 24.83 -7.60
C GLY A 10 -11.95 25.02 -7.10
N GLY A 11 -11.11 24.00 -7.16
CA GLY A 11 -9.72 24.05 -6.70
C GLY A 11 -9.34 22.91 -5.77
N THR A 12 -8.30 23.18 -4.97
CA THR A 12 -7.70 22.21 -4.05
C THR A 12 -7.72 22.77 -2.63
N THR A 13 -8.17 21.97 -1.67
CA THR A 13 -8.09 22.27 -0.24
C THR A 13 -7.08 21.33 0.41
N GLU A 14 -6.25 21.85 1.31
CA GLU A 14 -5.28 21.06 2.06
C GLU A 14 -5.53 21.14 3.56
N GLY A 15 -5.18 20.06 4.26
CA GLY A 15 -5.32 19.98 5.72
C GLY A 15 -4.49 18.84 6.30
N THR A 16 -4.71 18.56 7.57
CA THR A 16 -4.14 17.40 8.27
C THR A 16 -5.24 16.49 8.74
N ALA A 17 -4.97 15.19 8.74
CA ALA A 17 -5.90 14.14 9.12
C ALA A 17 -5.22 13.17 10.10
N SER A 18 -5.93 12.86 11.19
CA SER A 18 -5.56 11.72 12.03
C SER A 18 -5.80 10.41 11.30
N GLU A 19 -5.21 9.30 11.77
CA GLU A 19 -5.48 7.99 11.17
C GLU A 19 -6.96 7.60 11.29
N ALA A 20 -7.62 8.01 12.38
CA ALA A 20 -9.03 7.76 12.61
C ALA A 20 -9.92 8.48 11.58
N HIS A 21 -9.62 9.75 11.28
CA HIS A 21 -10.31 10.51 10.23
C HIS A 21 -10.07 9.90 8.85
N ALA A 22 -8.82 9.55 8.53
CA ALA A 22 -8.45 8.92 7.27
C ALA A 22 -9.20 7.59 7.09
N LEU A 23 -9.20 6.71 8.09
CA LEU A 23 -9.91 5.42 8.03
C LEU A 23 -11.43 5.60 7.91
N THR A 24 -12.01 6.53 8.66
CA THR A 24 -13.45 6.84 8.58
C THR A 24 -13.83 7.29 7.17
N THR A 25 -13.00 8.14 6.55
CA THR A 25 -13.19 8.64 5.19
C THR A 25 -13.02 7.53 4.15
N LEU A 26 -12.01 6.67 4.30
CA LEU A 26 -11.81 5.48 3.46
C LEU A 26 -13.00 4.53 3.52
N ARG A 27 -13.48 4.20 4.73
CA ARG A 27 -14.68 3.35 4.92
C ARG A 27 -15.93 3.96 4.30
N ARG A 28 -16.08 5.29 4.39
CA ARG A 28 -17.18 6.00 3.71
C ARG A 28 -17.04 5.91 2.19
N GLY A 29 -15.83 6.08 1.66
CA GLY A 29 -15.54 5.89 0.23
C GLY A 29 -15.88 4.49 -0.25
N ALA A 30 -15.42 3.46 0.48
CA ALA A 30 -15.66 2.06 0.15
C ALA A 30 -17.17 1.73 0.14
N ARG A 31 -17.91 2.13 1.17
CA ARG A 31 -19.37 1.95 1.25
C ARG A 31 -20.13 2.63 0.12
N ARG A 32 -19.59 3.72 -0.44
CA ARG A 32 -20.19 4.45 -1.56
C ARG A 32 -19.72 3.95 -2.93
N GLY A 33 -18.89 2.91 -2.98
CA GLY A 33 -18.33 2.37 -4.22
C GLY A 33 -17.37 3.34 -4.91
N TYR A 34 -16.70 4.21 -4.16
CA TYR A 34 -15.66 5.08 -4.72
C TYR A 34 -14.39 4.28 -4.98
N ALA A 35 -13.62 4.70 -5.99
CA ALA A 35 -12.35 4.06 -6.31
C ALA A 35 -11.31 4.44 -5.25
N ILE A 36 -10.74 3.45 -4.57
CA ILE A 36 -9.71 3.64 -3.54
C ILE A 36 -8.41 2.98 -4.01
N GLU A 37 -7.28 3.68 -3.93
CA GLU A 37 -5.95 3.10 -4.16
C GLU A 37 -5.08 3.35 -2.94
N ALA A 38 -4.41 2.31 -2.43
CA ALA A 38 -3.30 2.50 -1.50
C ALA A 38 -2.04 2.92 -2.26
N THR A 39 -1.26 3.82 -1.68
CA THR A 39 -0.02 4.32 -2.28
C THR A 39 1.19 3.58 -1.70
N ARG A 40 2.30 3.52 -2.45
CA ARG A 40 3.53 2.85 -2.01
C ARG A 40 4.12 3.46 -0.73
N ASP A 41 3.87 4.75 -0.51
CA ASP A 41 4.35 5.47 0.67
C ASP A 41 3.53 5.16 1.93
N GLY A 42 2.45 4.37 1.82
CA GLY A 42 1.52 4.08 2.93
C GLY A 42 0.37 5.09 3.05
N GLY A 43 0.07 5.79 1.96
CA GLY A 43 -1.08 6.68 1.85
C GLY A 43 -2.27 6.04 1.15
N ALA A 44 -3.28 6.84 0.86
CA ALA A 44 -4.43 6.42 0.07
C ALA A 44 -4.97 7.54 -0.83
N LEU A 45 -5.55 7.16 -1.96
CA LEU A 45 -6.24 8.03 -2.91
C LEU A 45 -7.68 7.54 -3.08
N ILE A 46 -8.65 8.41 -2.83
CA ILE A 46 -10.06 8.15 -3.12
C ILE A 46 -10.44 9.00 -4.33
N THR A 47 -11.06 8.40 -5.35
CA THR A 47 -11.52 9.10 -6.56
C THR A 47 -12.97 8.75 -6.88
N TRP A 48 -13.71 9.76 -7.34
CA TRP A 48 -15.08 9.57 -7.82
C TRP A 48 -15.46 10.67 -8.81
N THR A 49 -16.56 10.44 -9.53
CA THR A 49 -17.15 11.43 -10.42
C THR A 49 -18.49 11.90 -9.87
N ARG A 50 -18.82 13.17 -10.12
CA ARG A 50 -20.13 13.74 -9.82
C ARG A 50 -20.70 14.36 -11.08
N ARG A 51 -21.95 14.03 -11.41
CA ARG A 51 -22.69 14.73 -12.46
C ARG A 51 -23.04 16.13 -12.01
N GLU A 52 -22.78 17.12 -12.85
CA GLU A 52 -23.14 18.51 -12.64
C GLU A 52 -24.52 18.81 -13.22
N LEU A 53 -25.22 19.79 -12.65
CA LEU A 53 -26.56 20.19 -13.08
C LEU A 53 -26.60 20.67 -14.54
N ARG A 54 -25.46 21.14 -15.07
CA ARG A 54 -25.32 21.59 -16.47
C ARG A 54 -24.85 20.49 -17.43
N GLY A 55 -24.97 19.21 -17.04
CA GLY A 55 -24.60 18.07 -17.89
C GLY A 55 -23.11 17.70 -17.91
N GLY A 56 -22.27 18.37 -17.11
CA GLY A 56 -20.84 18.06 -16.97
C GLY A 56 -20.57 16.86 -16.03
N ILE A 57 -19.37 16.28 -16.14
CA ILE A 57 -18.83 15.30 -15.19
C ILE A 57 -17.64 15.93 -14.48
N ALA A 58 -17.75 16.16 -13.18
CA ALA A 58 -16.65 16.64 -12.35
C ALA A 58 -15.92 15.48 -11.68
N HIS A 59 -14.60 15.40 -11.89
CA HIS A 59 -13.73 14.50 -11.15
C HIS A 59 -13.40 15.10 -9.79
N ARG A 60 -13.43 14.26 -8.75
CA ARG A 60 -13.06 14.64 -7.38
C ARG A 60 -12.13 13.60 -6.79
N SER A 61 -11.24 14.06 -5.93
CA SER A 61 -10.32 13.17 -5.22
C SER A 61 -10.04 13.63 -3.80
N ILE A 62 -9.71 12.68 -2.94
CA ILE A 62 -9.12 12.92 -1.62
C ILE A 62 -7.84 12.10 -1.57
N THR A 63 -6.72 12.76 -1.28
CA THR A 63 -5.42 12.12 -1.10
C THR A 63 -5.02 12.23 0.36
N PHE A 64 -4.65 11.11 0.96
CA PHE A 64 -4.02 11.02 2.27
C PHE A 64 -2.55 10.64 2.08
N ALA A 65 -1.66 11.62 2.17
CA ALA A 65 -0.21 11.38 2.15
C ALA A 65 0.30 11.27 3.60
N PRO A 66 0.97 10.18 4.00
CA PRO A 66 1.49 10.07 5.36
C PRO A 66 2.57 11.11 5.59
N GLN A 67 2.58 11.74 6.76
CA GLN A 67 3.67 12.68 7.12
C GLN A 67 5.02 11.98 7.21
N MET A 68 5.01 10.71 7.63
CA MET A 68 6.17 9.83 7.64
C MET A 68 5.90 8.65 6.70
N PRO A 69 6.42 8.68 5.47
CA PRO A 69 6.27 7.59 4.52
C PRO A 69 6.85 6.28 5.05
N VAL A 70 6.29 5.13 4.63
CA VAL A 70 6.84 3.81 4.99
C VAL A 70 8.27 3.60 4.47
N GLY A 71 8.62 4.30 3.38
CA GLY A 71 9.89 4.14 2.68
C GLY A 71 9.97 2.81 1.92
N THR A 72 11.18 2.38 1.59
CA THR A 72 11.39 1.07 0.97
C THR A 72 11.15 -0.05 1.99
N LEU A 73 10.12 -0.86 1.77
CA LEU A 73 9.84 -2.07 2.54
C LEU A 73 10.70 -3.22 2.01
N THR A 74 11.75 -3.59 2.74
CA THR A 74 12.55 -4.79 2.45
C THR A 74 11.75 -6.05 2.78
N GLU A 75 12.14 -7.20 2.25
CA GLU A 75 11.46 -8.48 2.55
C GLU A 75 11.44 -8.79 4.05
N ALA A 76 12.50 -8.46 4.79
CA ALA A 76 12.56 -8.60 6.24
C ALA A 76 11.51 -7.73 6.94
N VAL A 77 11.41 -6.45 6.57
CA VAL A 77 10.41 -5.53 7.15
C VAL A 77 8.99 -5.96 6.78
N ILE A 78 8.77 -6.43 5.54
CA ILE A 78 7.46 -6.98 5.13
C ILE A 78 7.08 -8.17 5.99
N ARG A 79 8.03 -9.08 6.26
CA ARG A 79 7.82 -10.24 7.13
C ARG A 79 7.46 -9.79 8.55
N ASP A 80 8.27 -8.93 9.15
CA ASP A 80 8.04 -8.42 10.51
C ASP A 80 6.66 -7.76 10.64
N LEU A 81 6.29 -6.90 9.70
CA LEU A 81 4.97 -6.24 9.71
C LEU A 81 3.83 -7.25 9.50
N THR A 82 4.02 -8.26 8.65
CA THR A 82 3.03 -9.31 8.41
C THR A 82 2.82 -10.18 9.67
N ASP A 83 3.90 -10.50 10.37
CA ASP A 83 3.85 -11.24 11.64
C ASP A 83 3.10 -10.43 12.70
N ILE A 84 3.33 -9.12 12.80
CA ILE A 84 2.59 -8.23 13.71
C ILE A 84 1.10 -8.13 13.34
N ASP A 85 0.76 -8.15 12.04
CA ASP A 85 -0.65 -8.05 11.61
C ASP A 85 -1.42 -9.35 11.82
N GLY A 86 -0.78 -10.48 11.53
CA GLY A 86 -1.40 -11.82 11.53
C GLY A 86 -1.42 -12.49 12.91
N LEU A 87 -0.42 -12.26 13.76
CA LEU A 87 -0.30 -12.93 15.05
C LEU A 87 -0.94 -12.12 16.16
N ARG A 88 -1.53 -12.80 17.14
CA ARG A 88 -2.03 -12.19 18.38
C ARG A 88 -1.78 -13.13 19.57
N PRO A 89 -1.40 -12.62 20.75
CA PRO A 89 -1.09 -11.21 21.05
C PRO A 89 0.29 -10.76 20.52
N VAL A 90 0.45 -9.45 20.31
CA VAL A 90 1.73 -8.81 20.00
C VAL A 90 1.98 -7.73 21.05
N ARG A 91 3.17 -7.71 21.66
CA ARG A 91 3.49 -6.77 22.75
C ARG A 91 4.97 -6.40 22.74
N TYR A 92 5.28 -5.29 23.42
CA TYR A 92 6.67 -4.99 23.76
C TYR A 92 7.15 -5.89 24.90
N MET A 93 8.42 -6.28 24.86
CA MET A 93 9.14 -6.92 25.95
C MET A 93 10.56 -6.35 26.03
N GLU A 94 11.24 -6.59 27.15
CA GLU A 94 12.68 -6.37 27.27
C GLU A 94 13.39 -7.71 27.11
N ASN A 95 14.48 -7.72 26.36
CA ASN A 95 15.37 -8.88 26.31
C ASN A 95 16.30 -8.91 27.53
N ASP A 96 17.15 -9.93 27.63
CA ASP A 96 18.10 -10.12 28.74
C ASP A 96 19.10 -8.94 28.92
N HIS A 97 19.23 -8.09 27.90
CA HIS A 97 20.08 -6.90 27.92
C HIS A 97 19.29 -5.61 28.20
N GLY A 98 18.03 -5.71 28.64
CA GLY A 98 17.16 -4.56 28.90
C GLY A 98 16.76 -3.78 27.64
N ARG A 99 16.93 -4.36 26.45
CA ARG A 99 16.57 -3.71 25.17
C ARG A 99 15.16 -4.09 24.77
N ARG A 100 14.39 -3.11 24.32
CA ARG A 100 13.00 -3.31 23.89
C ARG A 100 12.92 -4.10 22.57
N ILE A 101 12.10 -5.13 22.57
CA ILE A 101 11.77 -6.01 21.43
C ILE A 101 10.26 -6.06 21.22
N ILE A 102 9.82 -6.46 20.03
CA ILE A 102 8.42 -6.83 19.77
C ILE A 102 8.34 -8.35 19.75
N LEU A 103 7.51 -8.92 20.62
CA LEU A 103 7.16 -10.33 20.59
C LEU A 103 5.83 -10.50 19.85
N ALA A 104 5.86 -11.20 18.71
CA ALA A 104 4.70 -11.54 17.89
C ALA A 104 4.52 -13.08 17.88
N GLY A 105 3.69 -13.60 18.78
CA GLY A 105 3.57 -15.05 18.96
C GLY A 105 4.90 -15.69 19.39
N LEU A 106 5.46 -16.57 18.56
CA LEU A 106 6.78 -17.20 18.76
C LEU A 106 7.92 -16.45 18.05
N THR A 107 7.61 -15.41 17.28
CA THR A 107 8.60 -14.61 16.56
C THR A 107 9.03 -13.44 17.43
N GLU A 108 10.34 -13.32 17.62
CA GLU A 108 10.97 -12.14 18.22
C GLU A 108 11.49 -11.21 17.11
N ILE A 109 11.03 -9.96 17.13
CA ILE A 109 11.56 -8.91 16.27
C ILE A 109 12.68 -8.22 17.05
N SER A 110 13.90 -8.30 16.50
CA SER A 110 15.12 -7.82 17.15
C SER A 110 15.01 -6.37 17.64
N PRO A 111 15.82 -5.95 18.64
CA PRO A 111 15.79 -4.58 19.14
C PRO A 111 16.00 -3.53 18.05
N MET A 112 16.90 -3.79 17.10
CA MET A 112 17.19 -2.88 16.00
C MET A 112 15.99 -2.73 15.05
N ALA A 113 15.35 -3.84 14.68
CA ALA A 113 14.15 -3.81 13.84
C ALA A 113 12.99 -3.13 14.57
N THR A 114 12.81 -3.42 15.87
CA THR A 114 11.81 -2.77 16.73
C THR A 114 12.00 -1.25 16.78
N ALA A 115 13.24 -0.79 17.00
CA ALA A 115 13.58 0.63 16.99
C ALA A 115 13.29 1.28 15.63
N ALA A 116 13.68 0.63 14.53
CA ALA A 116 13.42 1.13 13.18
C ALA A 116 11.92 1.24 12.85
N LEU A 117 11.11 0.25 13.25
CA LEU A 117 9.65 0.27 13.08
C LEU A 117 9.00 1.41 13.88
N ARG A 118 9.49 1.67 15.11
CA ARG A 118 9.02 2.78 15.95
C ARG A 118 9.44 4.14 15.40
N ALA A 119 10.70 4.29 15.01
CA ALA A 119 11.25 5.54 14.47
C ALA A 119 10.49 5.97 13.20
N ARG A 120 10.01 5.01 12.41
CA ARG A 120 9.17 5.22 11.23
C ARG A 120 7.67 5.29 11.49
N GLN A 121 7.25 5.22 12.76
CA GLN A 121 5.83 5.19 13.17
C GLN A 121 5.01 4.12 12.44
N LEU A 122 5.61 2.96 12.14
CA LEU A 122 4.93 1.83 11.49
C LEU A 122 4.17 0.97 12.50
N VAL A 123 4.55 1.08 13.77
CA VAL A 123 3.91 0.40 14.89
C VAL A 123 3.57 1.41 15.98
N THR A 124 2.51 1.12 16.72
CA THR A 124 2.08 1.85 17.92
C THR A 124 1.66 0.84 18.98
N ALA A 125 1.66 1.24 20.25
CA ALA A 125 1.14 0.43 21.35
C ALA A 125 -0.08 1.11 21.98
N ASP A 126 -1.02 0.30 22.46
CA ASP A 126 -2.09 0.79 23.32
C ASP A 126 -1.64 0.94 24.78
N GLU A 127 -2.54 1.43 25.64
CA GLU A 127 -2.31 1.61 27.09
C GLU A 127 -1.91 0.31 27.81
N HIS A 128 -2.22 -0.86 27.23
CA HIS A 128 -1.88 -2.17 27.77
C HIS A 128 -0.57 -2.73 27.18
N GLY A 129 0.17 -1.92 26.42
CA GLY A 129 1.45 -2.31 25.81
C GLY A 129 1.30 -3.26 24.61
N LYS A 130 0.08 -3.43 24.09
CA LYS A 130 -0.16 -4.28 22.92
C LYS A 130 0.22 -3.52 21.66
N VAL A 131 1.14 -4.12 20.90
CA VAL A 131 1.67 -3.54 19.67
C VAL A 131 0.73 -3.83 18.50
N ARG A 132 0.57 -2.84 17.62
CA ARG A 132 -0.23 -2.94 16.40
C ARG A 132 0.36 -2.07 15.30
N LEU A 133 0.03 -2.42 14.06
CA LEU A 133 0.40 -1.61 12.90
C LEU A 133 -0.43 -0.33 12.83
N THR A 134 0.23 0.76 12.44
CA THR A 134 -0.43 2.02 12.06
C THR A 134 -1.13 1.89 10.71
N LEU A 135 -2.05 2.82 10.41
CA LEU A 135 -2.77 2.79 9.12
C LEU A 135 -1.78 2.91 7.96
N THR A 136 -0.75 3.74 8.12
CA THR A 136 0.32 3.94 7.16
C THR A 136 1.05 2.64 6.83
N ALA A 137 1.45 1.87 7.85
CA ALA A 137 2.10 0.58 7.65
C ALA A 137 1.22 -0.42 6.89
N ARG A 138 -0.06 -0.52 7.26
CA ARG A 138 -0.98 -1.46 6.61
C ARG A 138 -1.29 -1.10 5.16
N LEU A 139 -1.46 0.19 4.85
CA LEU A 139 -1.63 0.65 3.47
C LEU A 139 -0.36 0.40 2.63
N GLY A 140 0.82 0.58 3.23
CA GLY A 140 2.10 0.25 2.60
C GLY A 140 2.23 -1.25 2.30
N LEU A 141 1.87 -2.11 3.26
CA LEU A 141 1.80 -3.56 3.05
C LEU A 141 0.83 -3.94 1.94
N LEU A 142 -0.38 -3.35 1.92
CA LEU A 142 -1.36 -3.60 0.86
C LEU A 142 -0.80 -3.22 -0.52
N ALA A 143 -0.18 -2.05 -0.63
CA ALA A 143 0.43 -1.59 -1.89
C ALA A 143 1.59 -2.49 -2.33
N ALA A 144 2.37 -3.03 -1.38
CA ALA A 144 3.44 -3.98 -1.66
C ALA A 144 2.91 -5.36 -2.09
N ALA A 145 1.84 -5.85 -1.46
CA ALA A 145 1.22 -7.14 -1.77
C ALA A 145 0.47 -7.14 -3.11
N HIS A 146 -0.09 -6.00 -3.51
CA HIS A 146 -0.89 -5.86 -4.74
C HIS A 146 -0.22 -5.01 -5.83
N ARG A 147 1.08 -5.22 -6.06
CA ARG A 147 1.77 -4.64 -7.22
C ARG A 147 1.26 -5.30 -8.49
N THR A 148 0.79 -4.47 -9.42
CA THR A 148 0.31 -4.95 -10.72
C THR A 148 1.32 -4.64 -11.81
N THR A 149 1.49 -5.57 -12.75
CA THR A 149 2.28 -5.38 -13.98
C THR A 149 1.38 -5.52 -15.20
N THR A 150 1.79 -4.91 -16.30
CA THR A 150 1.12 -5.07 -17.61
C THR A 150 2.17 -5.40 -18.65
N THR A 151 1.92 -6.39 -19.51
CA THR A 151 2.83 -6.72 -20.61
C THR A 151 2.66 -5.74 -21.77
N GLU A 152 3.75 -5.46 -22.49
CA GLU A 152 3.63 -4.74 -23.76
C GLU A 152 3.15 -5.70 -24.85
N PRO A 153 2.27 -5.25 -25.76
CA PRO A 153 1.90 -6.07 -26.91
C PRO A 153 3.11 -6.25 -27.83
N GLU A 154 3.39 -7.49 -28.22
CA GLU A 154 4.54 -7.85 -29.08
C GLU A 154 4.47 -7.24 -30.49
N GLY A 155 3.30 -6.70 -30.88
CA GLY A 155 3.15 -5.98 -32.14
C GLY A 155 2.80 -6.90 -33.29
N TRP A 156 3.66 -7.00 -34.30
CA TRP A 156 3.44 -7.89 -35.45
C TRP A 156 4.37 -9.09 -35.33
N SER A 157 3.79 -10.29 -35.26
CA SER A 157 4.53 -11.56 -35.23
C SER A 157 4.17 -12.41 -36.45
N ARG A 158 5.08 -13.30 -36.88
CA ARG A 158 4.71 -14.29 -37.89
C ARG A 158 3.90 -15.39 -37.21
N PRO A 159 2.89 -15.98 -37.87
CA PRO A 159 2.19 -17.16 -37.38
C PRO A 159 3.15 -18.26 -36.97
N SER A 160 4.29 -18.44 -37.66
CA SER A 160 5.33 -19.42 -37.33
C SER A 160 6.02 -19.21 -35.97
N ASP A 161 6.03 -17.96 -35.46
CA ASP A 161 6.69 -17.60 -34.20
C ASP A 161 5.76 -17.90 -33.00
N SER A 162 4.47 -18.08 -33.29
CA SER A 162 3.43 -18.49 -32.34
C SER A 162 2.96 -19.91 -32.68
N ARG A 163 2.46 -20.71 -31.73
CA ARG A 163 1.86 -22.02 -32.10
C ARG A 163 0.46 -21.88 -32.74
N LEU A 164 0.14 -20.73 -33.35
CA LEU A 164 -1.17 -20.42 -33.92
C LEU A 164 -1.18 -20.73 -35.43
N VAL A 165 -2.09 -21.63 -35.83
CA VAL A 165 -2.15 -22.26 -37.16
C VAL A 165 -2.89 -21.40 -38.22
N THR A 166 -3.24 -20.15 -37.92
CA THR A 166 -3.99 -19.32 -38.87
C THR A 166 -3.07 -18.57 -39.83
N ALA A 167 -2.96 -19.08 -41.06
CA ALA A 167 -2.34 -18.40 -42.20
C ALA A 167 -3.11 -17.11 -42.54
N GLY A 168 -2.45 -15.95 -42.40
CA GLY A 168 -3.03 -14.66 -42.77
C GLY A 168 -3.13 -14.47 -44.29
N LEU A 169 -4.22 -13.84 -44.74
CA LEU A 169 -4.49 -13.45 -46.13
C LEU A 169 -3.29 -12.73 -46.78
N ASN A 170 -2.91 -13.20 -47.98
CA ASN A 170 -1.87 -12.65 -48.83
C ASN A 170 -2.21 -11.24 -49.32
N ARG A 171 -1.97 -10.20 -48.51
CA ARG A 171 -1.89 -8.82 -48.99
C ARG A 171 -0.44 -8.47 -49.32
N PRO A 172 -0.12 -8.00 -50.53
CA PRO A 172 1.24 -7.64 -50.90
C PRO A 172 1.76 -6.44 -50.06
N GLY A 173 2.95 -6.59 -49.49
CA GLY A 173 3.64 -5.57 -48.69
C GLY A 173 4.54 -6.17 -47.60
N ARG A 174 5.37 -5.34 -46.93
CA ARG A 174 6.29 -5.78 -45.85
C ARG A 174 5.59 -6.39 -44.62
N ARG A 175 4.25 -6.46 -44.60
CA ARG A 175 3.41 -7.05 -43.54
C ARG A 175 2.57 -8.24 -44.00
N ALA A 176 2.84 -8.78 -45.20
CA ALA A 176 2.18 -9.96 -45.72
C ALA A 176 2.39 -11.16 -44.77
N GLY A 177 1.30 -11.84 -44.41
CA GLY A 177 1.35 -13.06 -43.59
C GLY A 177 1.69 -12.86 -42.11
N MET A 178 1.79 -11.62 -41.59
CA MET A 178 1.99 -11.36 -40.16
C MET A 178 0.66 -11.16 -39.43
N VAL A 179 0.58 -11.63 -38.17
CA VAL A 179 -0.56 -11.44 -37.27
C VAL A 179 -0.21 -10.32 -36.29
N ARG A 180 -1.14 -9.38 -36.08
CA ARG A 180 -0.98 -8.35 -35.07
C ARG A 180 -1.44 -8.87 -33.72
N GLN A 181 -0.50 -9.07 -32.80
CA GLN A 181 -0.78 -9.37 -31.41
C GLN A 181 -0.94 -8.06 -30.64
N SER A 182 -2.18 -7.59 -30.52
CA SER A 182 -2.52 -6.39 -29.74
C SER A 182 -2.78 -6.68 -28.27
N ALA A 183 -2.96 -7.96 -27.92
CA ALA A 183 -3.33 -8.38 -26.57
C ALA A 183 -2.23 -7.99 -25.57
N SER A 184 -2.67 -7.43 -24.44
CA SER A 184 -1.82 -7.10 -23.30
C SER A 184 -2.39 -7.83 -22.09
N ALA A 185 -1.53 -8.42 -21.28
CA ALA A 185 -1.93 -9.09 -20.05
C ALA A 185 -1.68 -8.15 -18.86
N ALA A 186 -2.55 -8.24 -17.85
CA ALA A 186 -2.36 -7.64 -16.55
C ALA A 186 -2.28 -8.74 -15.50
N SER A 187 -1.32 -8.65 -14.59
CA SER A 187 -1.21 -9.56 -13.45
C SER A 187 -0.89 -8.82 -12.16
N CYS A 188 -1.09 -9.48 -11.02
CA CYS A 188 -0.82 -8.92 -9.70
C CYS A 188 0.10 -9.86 -8.90
N SER A 189 0.98 -9.28 -8.07
CA SER A 189 1.87 -10.01 -7.17
C SER A 189 1.14 -10.88 -6.14
N CYS A 190 -0.14 -10.64 -5.88
CA CYS A 190 -0.94 -11.50 -5.01
C CYS A 190 -1.23 -12.88 -5.62
N GLY A 191 -0.96 -13.09 -6.91
CA GLY A 191 -1.20 -14.36 -7.62
C GLY A 191 -2.68 -14.65 -7.94
N GLN A 192 -3.62 -13.93 -7.34
CA GLN A 192 -5.06 -14.14 -7.52
C GLN A 192 -5.65 -13.40 -8.73
N PHE A 193 -4.86 -12.58 -9.42
CA PHE A 193 -5.30 -11.80 -10.56
C PHE A 193 -4.35 -11.96 -11.75
N SER A 194 -4.93 -12.45 -12.84
CA SER A 194 -4.36 -12.46 -14.18
C SER A 194 -5.51 -12.27 -15.17
N ALA A 195 -5.40 -11.28 -16.06
CA ALA A 195 -6.43 -10.97 -17.03
C ALA A 195 -5.80 -10.54 -18.37
N PHE A 196 -6.46 -10.89 -19.48
CA PHE A 196 -6.08 -10.45 -20.82
C PHE A 196 -6.97 -9.29 -21.24
N GLY A 197 -6.36 -8.17 -21.66
CA GLY A 197 -7.02 -7.05 -22.33
C GLY A 197 -6.75 -7.11 -23.83
N GLY A 198 -7.68 -6.57 -24.63
CA GLY A 198 -7.53 -6.42 -26.07
C GLY A 198 -6.43 -5.43 -26.45
N ASP A 199 -6.14 -4.47 -25.56
CA ASP A 199 -4.99 -3.58 -25.64
C ASP A 199 -4.38 -3.23 -24.26
N ARG A 200 -3.30 -2.45 -24.26
CA ARG A 200 -2.58 -2.02 -23.05
C ARG A 200 -3.40 -1.11 -22.14
N THR A 201 -4.29 -0.28 -22.70
CA THR A 201 -5.14 0.62 -21.92
C THR A 201 -6.18 -0.18 -21.16
N GLU A 202 -6.77 -1.18 -21.80
CA GLU A 202 -7.69 -2.12 -21.19
C GLU A 202 -7.00 -2.92 -20.07
N ALA A 203 -5.82 -3.49 -20.34
CA ALA A 203 -5.03 -4.19 -19.32
C ALA A 203 -4.73 -3.30 -18.09
N ARG A 204 -4.35 -2.03 -18.30
CA ARG A 204 -4.16 -1.05 -17.22
C ARG A 204 -5.45 -0.76 -16.46
N ASN A 205 -6.58 -0.70 -17.14
CA ASN A 205 -7.88 -0.48 -16.50
C ASN A 205 -8.33 -1.70 -15.69
N LEU A 206 -8.04 -2.92 -16.15
CA LEU A 206 -8.27 -4.15 -15.38
C LEU A 206 -7.37 -4.21 -14.14
N ALA A 207 -6.07 -3.94 -14.29
CA ALA A 207 -5.14 -3.85 -13.16
C ALA A 207 -5.58 -2.81 -12.11
N ARG A 208 -6.03 -1.64 -12.57
CA ARG A 208 -6.48 -0.56 -11.69
C ARG A 208 -7.76 -0.94 -10.94
N ARG A 209 -8.74 -1.53 -11.63
CA ARG A 209 -9.96 -2.06 -11.01
C ARG A 209 -9.65 -3.10 -9.94
N HIS A 210 -8.75 -4.04 -10.23
CA HIS A 210 -8.31 -5.02 -9.23
C HIS A 210 -7.72 -4.35 -7.97
N ARG A 211 -6.86 -3.34 -8.13
CA ARG A 211 -6.34 -2.60 -6.96
C ARG A 211 -7.43 -1.86 -6.19
N HIS A 212 -8.44 -1.32 -6.88
CA HIS A 212 -9.61 -0.69 -6.23
C HIS A 212 -10.39 -1.69 -5.39
N ASP A 213 -10.67 -2.86 -5.96
CA ASP A 213 -11.40 -3.92 -5.27
C ASP A 213 -10.64 -4.40 -4.03
N MET A 214 -9.32 -4.58 -4.16
CA MET A 214 -8.49 -5.02 -3.05
C MET A 214 -8.36 -3.98 -1.94
N ALA A 215 -8.23 -2.70 -2.29
CA ALA A 215 -8.21 -1.62 -1.31
C ALA A 215 -9.56 -1.47 -0.60
N ALA A 216 -10.67 -1.58 -1.33
CA ALA A 216 -12.00 -1.53 -0.74
C ALA A 216 -12.24 -2.71 0.23
N ALA A 217 -11.88 -3.93 -0.19
CA ALA A 217 -11.98 -5.13 0.64
C ALA A 217 -11.11 -5.04 1.91
N PHE A 218 -9.88 -4.55 1.76
CA PHE A 218 -8.97 -4.30 2.89
C PHE A 218 -9.54 -3.27 3.86
N VAL A 219 -10.02 -2.12 3.38
CA VAL A 219 -10.61 -1.08 4.26
C VAL A 219 -11.84 -1.61 5.00
N ALA A 220 -12.63 -2.47 4.36
CA ALA A 220 -13.80 -3.11 4.96
C ALA A 220 -13.43 -4.15 6.03
N SER A 221 -12.29 -4.83 5.90
CA SER A 221 -11.84 -5.85 6.86
C SER A 221 -11.17 -5.27 8.12
N LEU A 222 -10.74 -4.01 8.10
CA LEU A 222 -10.14 -3.37 9.27
C LEU A 222 -11.15 -3.28 10.43
N PRO A 223 -10.76 -3.64 11.67
CA PRO A 223 -11.65 -3.67 12.82
C PRO A 223 -12.13 -2.27 13.23
N VAL A 224 -13.37 -2.14 13.72
CA VAL A 224 -13.98 -0.83 14.07
C VAL A 224 -13.13 -0.09 15.11
N GLY A 225 -12.69 -0.77 16.16
CA GLY A 225 -11.82 -0.24 17.23
C GLY A 225 -10.35 -0.01 16.83
N PHE A 226 -10.03 -0.07 15.52
CA PHE A 226 -8.69 0.30 15.03
C PHE A 226 -8.34 1.76 15.38
N THR A 227 -9.34 2.63 15.49
CA THR A 227 -9.13 4.07 15.73
C THR A 227 -8.86 4.41 17.19
N ASP A 228 -9.44 3.65 18.12
CA ASP A 228 -9.53 4.02 19.54
C ASP A 228 -8.17 4.00 20.23
N ALA A 229 -7.27 3.11 19.80
CA ALA A 229 -5.92 3.05 20.32
C ALA A 229 -4.96 4.07 19.65
N VAL A 230 -5.36 4.78 18.57
CA VAL A 230 -4.49 5.81 17.94
C VAL A 230 -4.58 7.11 18.73
N THR A 231 -5.73 7.37 19.34
CA THR A 231 -5.99 8.55 20.16
C THR A 231 -5.43 8.43 21.58
N ALA A 232 -5.22 7.20 22.08
CA ALA A 232 -4.74 6.94 23.43
C ALA A 232 -3.21 6.92 23.57
N ALA A 233 -2.47 6.77 22.47
CA ALA A 233 -1.02 6.85 22.48
C ALA A 233 -0.60 8.33 22.56
N ASP A 234 -0.58 8.85 23.78
CA ASP A 234 0.09 10.10 24.13
C ASP A 234 1.49 10.09 23.50
N GLU A 235 1.88 11.20 22.88
CA GLU A 235 3.13 11.31 22.12
C GLU A 235 4.33 10.86 23.00
N PRO A 236 5.04 9.75 22.69
CA PRO A 236 6.36 9.59 23.27
C PRO A 236 7.19 10.75 22.74
N SER A 237 7.57 11.66 23.63
CA SER A 237 8.23 12.90 23.23
C SER A 237 9.40 12.55 22.31
N ALA A 238 9.56 13.28 21.21
CA ALA A 238 10.65 13.04 20.24
C ALA A 238 12.05 12.97 20.90
N ARG A 239 12.18 13.47 22.14
CA ARG A 239 13.35 13.33 23.01
C ARG A 239 13.66 11.90 23.44
N GLU A 240 12.67 11.07 23.75
CA GLU A 240 12.91 9.69 24.22
C GLU A 240 13.40 8.79 23.08
N VAL A 241 12.79 8.89 21.90
CA VAL A 241 13.21 8.15 20.71
C VAL A 241 14.63 8.57 20.30
N GLY A 242 14.94 9.87 20.34
CA GLY A 242 16.29 10.36 20.01
C GLY A 242 17.38 9.95 21.00
N LEU A 243 17.05 9.70 22.27
CA LEU A 243 18.02 9.27 23.29
C LEU A 243 18.30 7.77 23.21
N GLU A 244 17.28 6.94 22.98
CA GLU A 244 17.44 5.49 22.77
C GLU A 244 18.25 5.22 21.48
N ASP A 245 17.92 5.93 20.40
CA ASP A 245 18.58 5.77 19.10
C ASP A 245 20.04 6.25 19.15
N ARG A 246 20.33 7.41 19.79
CA ARG A 246 21.72 7.88 19.97
C ARG A 246 22.57 6.95 20.83
N ARG A 247 22.04 6.41 21.93
CA ARG A 247 22.77 5.44 22.76
C ARG A 247 23.05 4.15 21.98
N TYR A 248 22.10 3.70 21.18
CA TYR A 248 22.26 2.50 20.37
C TYR A 248 23.32 2.67 19.27
N TRP A 249 23.29 3.77 18.52
CA TRP A 249 24.32 4.04 17.51
C TRP A 249 25.70 4.22 18.15
N ALA A 250 25.80 4.88 19.30
CA ALA A 250 27.06 4.99 20.04
C ALA A 250 27.59 3.60 20.44
N ASP A 251 26.76 2.73 21.04
CA ASP A 251 27.16 1.36 21.44
C ASP A 251 27.59 0.47 20.26
N VAL A 252 26.96 0.63 19.09
CA VAL A 252 27.27 -0.15 17.89
C VAL A 252 28.59 0.29 17.25
N TYR A 253 28.89 1.60 17.28
CA TYR A 253 30.15 2.12 16.78
C TYR A 253 31.31 1.95 17.77
N ASP A 254 31.06 1.98 19.09
CA ASP A 254 32.09 1.85 20.12
C ASP A 254 32.53 0.40 20.39
N ARG A 255 31.76 -0.62 19.96
CA ARG A 255 32.14 -2.04 20.07
C ARG A 255 32.76 -2.62 18.79
N GLY A 256 33.11 -1.76 17.84
CA GLY A 256 33.86 -2.13 16.64
C GLY A 256 35.38 -2.12 16.87
N GLU A 257 35.86 -2.91 17.83
CA GLU A 257 37.26 -3.38 17.93
C GLU A 257 37.28 -4.87 18.26
#